data_AF-A0A533XGQ1-F1
#
_entry.id   AF-A0A533XGQ1-F1
#
_cell.length_a   1.000
_cell.length_b   1.000
_cell.length_c   1.000
_cell.angle_alpha   90.00
_cell.angle_beta   90.00
_cell.angle_gamma   90.00
#
_symmetry.space_group_name_H-M   'P 1'
#
loop_
_entity.id
_entity.type
_entity.pdbx_description
1 polymer ?
#
loop_
_entity_poly.entity_id
_entity_poly.type
_entity_poly.pdbx_seq_one_letter_code
_entity_poly.pdbx_strand_id
1 'polypeptide(L)'
;PTGRTDLIKDGVLVGLLSSFYETERLMSDAEAKEKLGLAPQQLRNALVPRNGFRSSSGGGRRFDVSPSVAATNVFIKGRNDKTLDQLIREVENGIYIGRIWYTYPINGLRAGDFTCTVVGDSFVIQDGKLAAPLKANAVRINDNIRQVL
;
A
#
# COMPACT_ATOMS: atom_id res chain seq x y z
N PRO A 1 17.71 -10.96 7.32
CA PRO A 1 17.28 -11.36 5.96
C PRO A 1 15.93 -10.73 5.62
N THR A 2 15.71 -10.36 4.36
CA THR A 2 14.41 -9.87 3.89
C THR A 2 13.38 -10.98 3.96
N GLY A 3 12.11 -10.63 4.14
CA GLY A 3 11.05 -11.62 4.19
C GLY A 3 9.67 -11.00 4.14
N ARG A 4 8.68 -11.85 3.90
CA ARG A 4 7.27 -11.45 3.91
C ARG A 4 6.90 -10.88 5.29
N THR A 5 6.13 -9.81 5.25
CA THR A 5 5.51 -9.18 6.42
C THR A 5 4.06 -8.88 6.04
N ASP A 6 3.13 -9.49 6.75
CA ASP A 6 1.71 -9.16 6.58
C ASP A 6 1.45 -7.85 7.34
N LEU A 7 0.97 -6.84 6.64
CA LEU A 7 0.74 -5.51 7.22
C LEU A 7 -0.69 -5.41 7.77
N ILE A 8 -1.67 -5.78 6.95
CA ILE A 8 -3.08 -5.75 7.29
C ILE A 8 -3.68 -7.13 7.08
N LYS A 9 -4.45 -7.61 8.05
CA LYS A 9 -5.21 -8.84 7.97
C LYS A 9 -6.62 -8.58 8.48
N ASP A 10 -7.61 -8.95 7.68
CA ASP A 10 -9.05 -8.78 8.01
C ASP A 10 -9.43 -7.36 8.45
N GLY A 11 -8.81 -6.34 7.82
CA GLY A 11 -9.04 -4.93 8.14
C GLY A 11 -8.26 -4.40 9.35
N VAL A 12 -7.42 -5.23 9.97
CA VAL A 12 -6.64 -4.87 11.17
C VAL A 12 -5.15 -4.79 10.84
N LEU A 13 -4.46 -3.76 11.32
CA LEU A 13 -3.00 -3.66 11.26
C LEU A 13 -2.37 -4.74 12.15
N VAL A 14 -1.60 -5.66 11.56
CA VAL A 14 -0.99 -6.81 12.25
C VAL A 14 0.54 -6.83 12.18
N GLY A 15 1.14 -5.96 11.38
CA GLY A 15 2.58 -5.91 11.20
C GLY A 15 3.06 -4.59 10.63
N LEU A 16 4.34 -4.31 10.85
CA LEU A 16 5.04 -3.16 10.26
C LEU A 16 6.32 -3.63 9.60
N LEU A 17 6.66 -3.01 8.47
CA LEU A 17 8.03 -3.12 7.98
C LEU A 17 8.94 -2.39 8.98
N SER A 18 9.97 -3.09 9.45
CA SER A 18 10.91 -2.50 10.40
C SER A 18 12.34 -2.90 10.06
N SER A 19 13.27 -1.98 10.31
CA SER A 19 14.69 -2.25 10.34
C SER A 19 15.14 -2.53 11.77
N PHE A 20 16.36 -3.03 11.96
CA PHE A 20 16.87 -3.30 13.31
C PHE A 20 16.79 -2.05 14.21
N TYR A 21 17.23 -0.90 13.70
CA TYR A 21 17.19 0.35 14.44
C TYR A 21 15.76 0.76 14.80
N GLU A 22 14.82 0.70 13.85
CA GLU A 22 13.43 1.08 14.11
C GLU A 22 12.75 0.13 15.10
N THR A 23 13.07 -1.16 15.04
CA THR A 23 12.59 -2.13 16.03
C THR A 23 13.10 -1.77 17.41
N GLU A 24 14.41 -1.60 17.61
CA GLU A 24 14.98 -1.28 18.93
C GLU A 24 14.47 0.07 19.45
N ARG A 25 14.31 1.07 18.57
CA ARG A 25 13.74 2.38 18.91
C ARG A 25 12.31 2.24 19.42
N LEU A 26 11.45 1.49 18.73
CA LEU A 26 10.07 1.25 19.16
C LEU A 26 9.98 0.41 20.44
N MET A 27 10.88 -0.55 20.62
CA MET A 27 10.91 -1.40 21.82
C MET A 27 11.36 -0.63 23.07
N SER A 28 12.13 0.44 22.89
CA SER A 28 12.67 1.28 23.96
C SER A 28 11.89 2.58 24.18
N ASP A 29 10.91 2.90 23.33
CA ASP A 29 10.11 4.12 23.42
C ASP A 29 9.09 4.01 24.58
N ALA A 30 9.22 4.91 25.56
CA ALA A 30 8.39 4.94 26.76
C ALA A 30 6.89 5.16 26.45
N GLU A 31 6.58 5.80 25.32
CA GLU A 31 5.21 6.08 24.87
C GLU A 31 4.72 5.07 23.84
N ALA A 32 5.49 4.03 23.53
CA ALA A 32 5.18 3.10 22.46
C ALA A 32 3.83 2.39 22.65
N LYS A 33 3.41 2.14 23.90
CA LYS A 33 2.10 1.56 24.18
C LYS A 33 0.95 2.43 23.68
N GLU A 34 1.05 3.74 23.86
CA GLU A 34 0.05 4.69 23.38
C GLU A 34 0.08 4.79 21.86
N LYS A 35 1.28 4.88 21.28
CA LYS A 35 1.48 5.00 19.83
C LYS A 35 1.03 3.75 19.05
N LEU A 36 1.24 2.57 19.62
CA LEU A 36 0.97 1.27 18.98
C LEU A 36 -0.36 0.64 19.41
N GLY A 37 -0.99 1.16 20.46
CA GLY A 37 -2.20 0.61 21.09
C GLY A 37 -1.97 -0.66 21.94
N LEU A 38 -0.80 -1.30 21.84
CA LEU A 38 -0.39 -2.48 22.60
C LEU A 38 1.05 -2.31 23.13
N ALA A 39 1.40 -3.04 24.19
CA ALA A 39 2.77 -2.99 24.70
C ALA A 39 3.74 -3.57 23.64
N PRO A 40 4.91 -2.95 23.39
CA PRO A 40 5.86 -3.40 22.36
C PRO A 40 6.26 -4.87 22.48
N GLN A 41 6.33 -5.38 23.71
CA GLN A 41 6.68 -6.77 23.99
C GLN A 41 5.65 -7.76 23.40
N GLN A 42 4.38 -7.35 23.27
CA GLN A 42 3.32 -8.12 22.62
C GLN A 42 3.40 -8.07 21.09
N LEU A 43 4.15 -7.10 20.54
CA LEU A 43 4.29 -6.85 19.11
C LEU A 43 5.62 -7.35 18.53
N ARG A 44 6.43 -8.10 19.28
CA ARG A 44 7.75 -8.59 18.81
C ARG A 44 7.68 -9.32 17.46
N ASN A 45 6.63 -10.12 17.24
CA ASN A 45 6.42 -10.83 15.97
C ASN A 45 5.95 -9.91 14.83
N ALA A 46 5.31 -8.78 15.14
CA ALA A 46 4.86 -7.78 14.19
C ALA A 46 5.98 -6.81 13.78
N LEU A 47 7.06 -6.73 14.57
CA LEU A 47 8.19 -5.81 14.41
C LEU A 47 9.51 -6.52 14.05
N VAL A 48 9.46 -7.74 13.52
CA VAL A 48 10.69 -8.47 13.16
C VAL A 48 11.49 -7.64 12.14
N PRO A 49 12.78 -7.35 12.39
CA PRO A 49 13.58 -6.46 11.54
C PRO A 49 13.98 -7.15 10.23
N ARG A 50 13.04 -7.24 9.29
CA ARG A 50 13.20 -7.83 7.95
C ARG A 50 13.46 -6.78 6.87
N ASN A 51 13.67 -5.52 7.26
CA ASN A 51 13.93 -4.40 6.37
C ASN A 51 15.23 -3.66 6.75
N GLY A 52 15.74 -2.78 5.88
CA GLY A 52 17.03 -2.11 6.08
C GLY A 52 17.76 -1.83 4.78
N PHE A 53 17.03 -1.39 3.75
CA PHE A 53 17.62 -1.07 2.46
C PHE A 53 18.40 0.24 2.55
N ARG A 54 19.58 0.29 1.91
CA ARG A 54 20.38 1.52 1.82
C ARG A 54 20.19 2.15 0.44
N SER A 55 18.96 2.55 0.15
CA SER A 55 18.58 3.08 -1.16
C SER A 55 19.25 4.42 -1.43
N SER A 56 19.69 4.63 -2.67
CA SER A 56 20.24 5.89 -3.15
C SER A 56 19.42 6.44 -4.32
N SER A 57 19.74 7.68 -4.74
CA SER A 57 19.23 8.26 -5.98
C SER A 57 19.36 7.27 -7.15
N GLY A 58 18.31 7.19 -7.97
CA GLY A 58 18.27 6.29 -9.13
C GLY A 58 17.94 4.82 -8.82
N GLY A 59 17.52 4.49 -7.60
CA GLY A 59 17.15 3.11 -7.22
C GLY A 59 18.35 2.20 -6.90
N GLY A 60 19.55 2.76 -6.88
CA GLY A 60 20.77 2.05 -6.49
C GLY A 60 20.87 1.81 -4.98
N ARG A 61 21.94 1.11 -4.57
CA ARG A 61 22.30 0.90 -3.16
C ARG A 61 23.66 1.50 -2.87
N ARG A 62 23.80 2.10 -1.69
CA ARG A 62 25.05 2.73 -1.25
C ARG A 62 25.45 2.25 0.14
N PHE A 63 26.74 2.02 0.37
CA PHE A 63 27.22 1.52 1.66
C PHE A 63 27.18 2.59 2.76
N ASP A 64 27.29 3.86 2.38
CA ASP A 64 27.39 5.02 3.27
C ASP A 64 26.02 5.64 3.65
N VAL A 65 24.93 5.10 3.12
CA VAL A 65 23.56 5.55 3.45
C VAL A 65 23.01 4.70 4.60
N SER A 66 22.40 5.32 5.61
CA SER A 66 21.75 4.59 6.71
C SER A 66 20.68 3.62 6.20
N PRO A 67 20.52 2.42 6.82
CA PRO A 67 19.43 1.52 6.48
C PRO A 67 18.08 2.18 6.70
N SER A 68 17.18 2.10 5.72
CA SER A 68 15.82 2.60 5.81
C SER A 68 14.79 1.49 5.57
N VAL A 69 13.55 1.78 5.96
CA VAL A 69 12.41 0.89 5.77
C VAL A 69 11.77 1.18 4.41
N ALA A 70 11.76 0.21 3.52
CA ALA A 70 11.09 0.30 2.22
C ALA A 70 10.49 -1.05 1.79
N ALA A 71 9.26 -1.04 1.28
CA ALA A 71 8.69 -2.22 0.64
C ALA A 71 9.38 -2.47 -0.71
N THR A 72 9.63 -3.74 -1.05
CA THR A 72 10.11 -4.12 -2.40
C THR A 72 8.95 -4.47 -3.32
N ASN A 73 7.99 -5.24 -2.80
CA ASN A 73 6.77 -5.63 -3.48
C ASN A 73 5.63 -5.61 -2.47
N VAL A 74 4.51 -4.98 -2.82
CA VAL A 74 3.30 -4.93 -2.01
C VAL A 74 2.20 -5.66 -2.76
N PHE A 75 1.55 -6.60 -2.08
CA PHE A 75 0.46 -7.38 -2.66
C PHE A 75 -0.79 -7.18 -1.81
N ILE A 76 -1.92 -7.01 -2.47
CA ILE A 76 -3.25 -7.01 -1.85
C ILE A 76 -3.94 -8.29 -2.30
N LYS A 77 -4.35 -9.12 -1.34
CA LYS A 77 -5.10 -10.34 -1.62
C LYS A 77 -6.57 -10.13 -1.30
N GLY A 78 -7.45 -10.44 -2.24
CA GLY A 78 -8.90 -10.48 -2.01
C GLY A 78 -9.27 -11.58 -1.00
N ARG A 79 -10.42 -11.42 -0.33
CA ARG A 79 -10.93 -12.44 0.60
C ARG A 79 -11.29 -13.74 -0.11
N ASN A 80 -11.86 -13.61 -1.32
CA ASN A 80 -12.26 -14.70 -2.18
C ASN A 80 -11.54 -14.58 -3.51
N ASP A 81 -11.21 -15.71 -4.12
CA ASP A 81 -10.67 -15.73 -5.46
C ASP A 81 -11.80 -15.44 -6.45
N LYS A 82 -11.66 -14.34 -7.20
CA LYS A 82 -12.56 -13.96 -8.30
C LYS A 82 -11.73 -13.68 -9.54
N THR A 83 -12.24 -14.08 -10.70
CA THR A 83 -11.69 -13.65 -11.97
C THR A 83 -12.06 -12.19 -12.22
N LEU A 84 -11.32 -11.52 -13.12
CA LEU A 84 -11.64 -10.15 -13.52
C LEU A 84 -13.08 -10.05 -14.08
N ASP A 85 -13.50 -11.00 -14.91
CA ASP A 85 -14.85 -11.04 -15.48
C ASP A 85 -15.94 -11.13 -14.41
N GLN A 86 -15.70 -11.90 -13.33
CA GLN A 86 -16.64 -11.97 -12.21
C GLN A 86 -16.76 -10.63 -11.49
N LEU A 87 -15.63 -9.94 -11.27
CA LEU A 87 -15.61 -8.60 -10.66
C LEU A 87 -16.33 -7.56 -11.54
N ILE A 88 -16.15 -7.60 -12.86
CA ILE A 88 -16.80 -6.67 -13.79
C ILE A 88 -18.32 -6.86 -13.78
N ARG A 89 -18.80 -8.10 -13.72
CA ARG A 89 -20.25 -8.41 -13.69
C ARG A 89 -20.95 -7.95 -12.43
N GLU A 90 -20.22 -7.70 -11.34
CA GLU A 90 -20.78 -7.16 -10.10
C GLU A 90 -21.07 -5.66 -10.18
N VAL A 91 -20.55 -4.98 -11.20
CA VAL A 91 -20.76 -3.56 -11.43
C VAL A 91 -21.72 -3.41 -12.61
N GLU A 92 -22.98 -3.03 -12.34
CA GLU A 92 -23.96 -2.82 -13.41
C GLU A 92 -23.52 -1.69 -14.36
N ASN A 93 -23.29 -0.50 -13.80
CA ASN A 93 -22.81 0.67 -14.54
C ASN A 93 -21.69 1.35 -13.76
N GLY A 94 -20.52 1.55 -14.37
CA GLY A 94 -19.37 2.10 -13.66
C GLY A 94 -18.12 2.25 -14.53
N ILE A 95 -16.96 2.21 -13.90
CA ILE A 95 -15.67 2.37 -14.56
C ILE A 95 -14.73 1.26 -14.09
N TYR A 96 -14.12 0.56 -15.04
CA TYR A 96 -12.97 -0.29 -14.79
C TYR A 96 -11.69 0.54 -14.94
N ILE A 97 -10.89 0.58 -13.87
CA ILE A 97 -9.57 1.24 -13.86
C ILE A 97 -8.49 0.17 -13.96
N GLY A 98 -7.80 0.11 -15.10
CA GLY A 98 -6.75 -0.87 -15.36
C GLY A 98 -5.37 -0.39 -14.93
N ARG A 99 -4.77 0.52 -15.70
CA ARG A 99 -3.42 1.05 -15.42
C ARG A 99 -3.46 2.45 -14.82
N ILE A 100 -2.83 2.53 -13.67
CA ILE A 100 -2.56 3.77 -12.95
C ILE A 100 -1.07 4.12 -13.02
N TRP A 101 -0.77 5.42 -13.00
CA TRP A 101 0.59 5.92 -12.87
C TRP A 101 0.61 7.13 -11.97
N TYR A 102 1.77 7.32 -11.34
CA TYR A 102 2.08 8.50 -10.55
C TYR A 102 1.08 8.65 -9.41
N THR A 103 0.96 7.59 -8.61
CA THR A 103 0.20 7.58 -7.37
C THR A 103 1.09 8.08 -6.24
N TYR A 104 0.73 9.21 -5.64
CA TYR A 104 1.54 9.81 -4.58
C TYR A 104 0.67 10.58 -3.58
N PRO A 105 1.15 10.74 -2.33
CA PRO A 105 0.45 11.53 -1.33
C PRO A 105 0.51 13.02 -1.67
N ILE A 106 -0.57 13.76 -1.43
CA ILE A 106 -0.65 15.19 -1.74
C ILE A 106 -0.67 16.10 -0.49
N ASN A 107 -1.08 15.58 0.66
CA ASN A 107 -1.14 16.31 1.95
C ASN A 107 -0.27 15.67 3.04
N GLY A 108 0.81 14.99 2.63
CA GLY A 108 1.67 14.21 3.51
C GLY A 108 1.09 12.83 3.86
N LEU A 109 1.96 11.91 4.29
CA LEU A 109 1.60 10.50 4.50
C LEU A 109 0.54 10.28 5.58
N ARG A 110 0.51 11.12 6.62
CA ARG A 110 -0.42 10.98 7.75
C ARG A 110 -1.87 11.29 7.36
N ALA A 111 -2.08 12.25 6.46
CA ALA A 111 -3.42 12.62 6.01
C ALA A 111 -4.08 11.47 5.24
N GLY A 112 -3.28 10.72 4.47
CA GLY A 112 -3.78 9.62 3.64
C GLY A 112 -4.37 10.07 2.30
N ASP A 113 -4.35 11.37 2.01
CA ASP A 113 -4.79 11.92 0.75
C ASP A 113 -3.78 11.60 -0.36
N PHE A 114 -4.27 11.03 -1.44
CA PHE A 114 -3.46 10.67 -2.60
C PHE A 114 -4.09 11.16 -3.89
N THR A 115 -3.24 11.30 -4.90
CA THR A 115 -3.66 11.56 -6.27
C THR A 115 -3.04 10.52 -7.19
N CYS A 116 -3.70 10.23 -8.30
CA CYS A 116 -3.28 9.21 -9.24
C CYS A 116 -3.80 9.50 -10.65
N THR A 117 -2.96 9.32 -11.68
CA THR A 117 -3.37 9.46 -13.08
C THR A 117 -3.78 8.10 -13.65
N VAL A 118 -4.94 8.05 -14.29
CA VAL A 118 -5.38 6.88 -15.06
C VAL A 118 -4.80 6.98 -16.47
N VAL A 119 -3.90 6.04 -16.82
CA VAL A 119 -3.08 6.15 -18.05
C VAL A 119 -3.44 5.15 -19.13
N GLY A 120 -4.20 4.10 -18.83
CA GLY A 120 -4.58 3.13 -19.85
C GLY A 120 -5.42 1.97 -19.35
N ASP A 121 -5.79 1.12 -20.30
CA ASP A 121 -6.51 -0.15 -20.11
C ASP A 121 -7.74 0.00 -19.22
N SER A 122 -8.43 1.13 -19.34
CA SER A 122 -9.57 1.51 -18.52
C SER A 122 -10.79 1.71 -19.41
N PHE A 123 -11.95 1.29 -18.92
CA PHE A 123 -13.16 1.17 -19.74
C PHE A 123 -14.39 1.56 -18.92
N VAL A 124 -15.42 2.06 -19.61
CA VAL A 124 -16.76 2.15 -19.04
C VAL A 124 -17.31 0.73 -18.88
N ILE A 125 -17.93 0.46 -17.74
CA ILE A 125 -18.73 -0.74 -17.52
C ILE A 125 -20.20 -0.37 -17.75
N GLN A 126 -20.88 -1.10 -18.63
CA GLN A 126 -22.31 -0.99 -18.90
C GLN A 126 -22.93 -2.39 -18.89
N ASP A 127 -24.05 -2.54 -18.18
CA ASP A 127 -24.76 -3.80 -17.97
C ASP A 127 -23.84 -4.98 -17.58
N GLY A 128 -22.88 -4.73 -16.67
CA GLY A 128 -21.95 -5.75 -16.19
C GLY A 128 -20.89 -6.18 -17.20
N LYS A 129 -20.59 -5.37 -18.22
CA LYS A 129 -19.61 -5.66 -19.28
C LYS A 129 -18.75 -4.43 -19.58
N LEU A 130 -17.49 -4.66 -19.99
CA LEU A 130 -16.67 -3.58 -20.55
C LEU A 130 -17.28 -3.14 -21.88
N ALA A 131 -17.52 -1.84 -22.02
CA ALA A 131 -18.17 -1.25 -23.17
C ALA A 131 -17.19 -0.45 -24.03
N ALA A 132 -16.91 0.80 -23.63
CA ALA A 132 -16.04 1.71 -24.37
C ALA A 132 -14.76 2.02 -23.58
N PRO A 133 -13.60 2.15 -24.25
CA PRO A 133 -12.38 2.58 -23.58
C PRO A 133 -12.52 4.02 -23.10
N LEU A 134 -11.90 4.32 -21.95
CA LEU A 134 -11.73 5.69 -21.51
C LEU A 134 -10.68 6.39 -22.36
N LYS A 135 -10.93 7.68 -22.65
CA LYS A 135 -9.92 8.55 -23.26
C LYS A 135 -8.70 8.61 -22.33
N ALA A 136 -7.53 8.35 -22.89
CA ALA A 136 -6.28 8.41 -22.14
C ALA A 136 -6.10 9.79 -21.48
N ASN A 137 -5.61 9.80 -20.24
CA ASN A 137 -5.37 11.00 -19.43
C ASN A 137 -6.61 11.88 -19.19
N ALA A 138 -7.83 11.36 -19.39
CA ALA A 138 -9.06 12.12 -19.15
C ALA A 138 -9.55 12.03 -17.69
N VAL A 139 -9.04 11.07 -16.92
CA VAL A 139 -9.48 10.82 -15.54
C VAL A 139 -8.29 10.90 -14.59
N ARG A 140 -8.50 11.60 -13.47
CA ARG A 140 -7.58 11.67 -12.35
C ARG A 140 -8.34 11.30 -11.07
N ILE A 141 -7.73 10.44 -10.27
CA ILE A 141 -8.26 10.04 -8.97
C ILE A 141 -7.64 10.97 -7.93
N ASN A 142 -8.48 11.57 -7.10
CA ASN A 142 -8.06 12.31 -5.90
C ASN A 142 -8.96 11.81 -4.77
N ASP A 143 -8.36 11.14 -3.79
CA ASP A 143 -9.14 10.49 -2.74
C ASP A 143 -8.29 10.32 -1.48
N ASN A 144 -8.90 9.78 -0.43
CA ASN A 144 -8.24 9.41 0.80
C ASN A 144 -8.21 7.88 0.93
N ILE A 145 -7.06 7.33 1.29
CA ILE A 145 -6.88 5.88 1.41
C ILE A 145 -7.85 5.22 2.41
N ARG A 146 -8.33 5.96 3.41
CA ARG A 146 -9.28 5.47 4.43
C ARG A 146 -10.71 5.32 3.90
N GLN A 147 -11.04 5.91 2.75
CA GLN A 147 -12.35 5.77 2.11
C GLN A 147 -12.37 4.60 1.12
N VAL A 148 -11.18 4.21 0.62
CA VAL A 148 -11.01 3.18 -0.40
C VAL A 148 -10.77 1.79 0.20
N LEU A 149 -10.15 1.72 1.39
CA LEU A 149 -9.81 0.47 2.11
C LEU A 149 -10.77 0.20 3.26
#